data_AF-A0A1C7M1Z9-F1
#
_entry.id   AF-A0A1C7M1Z9-F1
#
_cell.length_a   1.000
_cell.length_b   1.000
_cell.length_c   1.000
_cell.angle_alpha   90.00
_cell.angle_beta   90.00
_cell.angle_gamma   90.00
#
_symmetry.space_group_name_H-M   'P 1'
#
loop_
_entity.id
_entity.type
_entity.pdbx_description
1 polymer ?
#
loop_
_entity_poly.entity_id
_entity_poly.type
_entity_poly.pdbx_seq_one_letter_code
_entity_poly.pdbx_strand_id
1 'polypeptide(L)'
;MNTGDWWWNLQLTFAKQKLPQGATIAPVILFSDKTHLSQFCGDKSAWLVYLTIGNIVKATRREVSSHATVLIGYLPVRKLDCFSDKTRSAARYCLLHHCMRTILSSMVQAGAQGILMTCPDDFMHSIWSIVATYCLIACCMENWCPMCKVSPTCQGNHEAYPKHDINKTMNLLIKQELKTHDPNSKDKFKSLDLPFSDIFQWFIPDLLHQLHKEVFKDHLVKWCAVIISDEELDARFRVMSQTTELCHFKHGIFTISQWTGHEHKEMEKVFLGLMPSENSIWWELGSAM
;
A
#
# COMPACT_ATOMS: atom_id res chain seq x y z
N MET A 1 1.92 -4.11 -7.79
CA MET A 1 3.18 -4.22 -8.58
C MET A 1 4.09 -5.39 -8.16
N ASN A 2 3.73 -6.26 -7.20
CA ASN A 2 4.57 -7.42 -6.84
C ASN A 2 4.38 -8.62 -7.79
N THR A 3 3.32 -8.64 -8.60
CA THR A 3 3.15 -9.58 -9.69
C THR A 3 3.42 -8.88 -11.03
N GLY A 4 4.10 -9.57 -11.95
CA GLY A 4 4.34 -9.10 -13.31
C GLY A 4 3.04 -8.83 -14.09
N ASP A 5 1.90 -9.28 -13.57
CA ASP A 5 0.57 -9.10 -14.17
C ASP A 5 0.18 -7.63 -14.32
N TRP A 6 0.62 -6.75 -13.41
CA TRP A 6 0.32 -5.31 -13.56
C TRP A 6 0.95 -4.78 -14.84
N TRP A 7 2.20 -5.13 -15.10
CA TRP A 7 2.90 -4.77 -16.34
C TRP A 7 2.23 -5.34 -17.56
N TRP A 8 1.86 -6.62 -17.50
CA TRP A 8 1.19 -7.30 -18.60
C TRP A 8 -0.17 -6.67 -18.92
N ASN A 9 -1.01 -6.44 -17.91
CA ASN A 9 -2.33 -5.84 -18.06
C ASN A 9 -2.25 -4.40 -18.58
N LEU A 10 -1.24 -3.67 -18.13
CA LEU A 10 -0.99 -2.32 -18.61
C LEU A 10 -0.61 -2.33 -20.09
N GLN A 11 0.33 -3.19 -20.50
CA GLN A 11 0.70 -3.39 -21.90
C GLN A 11 -0.50 -3.82 -22.75
N LEU A 12 -1.37 -4.72 -22.26
CA LEU A 12 -2.60 -5.11 -22.96
C LEU A 12 -3.58 -3.95 -23.11
N THR A 13 -3.73 -3.12 -22.07
CA THR A 13 -4.59 -1.93 -22.13
C THR A 13 -4.07 -0.96 -23.18
N PHE A 14 -2.76 -0.79 -23.26
CA PHE A 14 -2.10 0.05 -24.25
C PHE A 14 -2.15 -0.50 -25.67
N ALA A 15 -2.04 -1.83 -25.82
CA ALA A 15 -2.24 -2.50 -27.10
C ALA A 15 -3.66 -2.25 -27.64
N LYS A 16 -4.66 -2.27 -26.75
CA LYS A 16 -6.06 -1.94 -27.11
C LYS A 16 -6.26 -0.46 -27.44
N GLN A 17 -5.55 0.45 -26.76
CA GLN A 17 -5.63 1.89 -27.00
C GLN A 17 -4.71 2.40 -28.13
N LYS A 18 -4.02 1.50 -28.84
CA LYS A 18 -3.09 1.80 -29.95
C LYS A 18 -2.00 2.80 -29.60
N LEU A 19 -1.17 2.49 -28.59
CA LEU A 19 0.10 3.22 -28.46
C LEU A 19 0.94 3.15 -29.75
N PRO A 20 1.74 4.18 -30.04
CA PRO A 20 2.71 4.11 -31.13
C PRO A 20 3.68 2.95 -30.90
N GLN A 21 4.02 2.25 -31.98
CA GLN A 21 5.03 1.20 -31.95
C GLN A 21 6.37 1.78 -31.44
N GLY A 22 6.99 1.11 -30.47
CA GLY A 22 8.22 1.61 -29.80
C GLY A 22 7.98 2.47 -28.56
N ALA A 23 6.75 2.56 -28.04
CA ALA A 23 6.48 3.22 -26.77
C ALA A 23 7.14 2.47 -25.59
N THR A 24 7.82 3.22 -24.73
CA THR A 24 8.44 2.72 -23.50
C THR A 24 7.61 3.17 -22.30
N ILE A 25 7.25 2.24 -21.42
CA ILE A 25 6.49 2.56 -20.22
C ILE A 25 7.43 2.82 -19.04
N ALA A 26 7.22 3.96 -18.36
CA ALA A 26 7.89 4.33 -17.12
C ALA A 26 6.86 4.36 -15.97
N PRO A 27 6.61 3.24 -15.26
CA PRO A 27 5.88 3.26 -14.00
C PRO A 27 6.54 4.19 -12.99
N VAL A 28 5.80 5.17 -12.53
CA VAL A 28 6.18 6.07 -11.47
C VAL A 28 5.63 5.54 -10.15
N ILE A 29 6.53 5.39 -9.19
CA ILE A 29 6.24 4.99 -7.81
C ILE A 29 6.43 6.22 -6.95
N LEU A 30 5.34 6.66 -6.33
CA LEU A 30 5.32 7.80 -5.42
C LEU A 30 5.15 7.30 -4.00
N PHE A 31 5.92 7.86 -3.08
CA PHE A 31 5.78 7.59 -1.65
C PHE A 31 6.05 8.85 -0.86
N SER A 32 5.49 8.91 0.34
CA SER A 32 5.65 10.07 1.18
C SER A 32 5.75 9.69 2.63
N ASP A 33 6.65 10.37 3.33
CA ASP A 33 6.87 10.19 4.75
C ASP A 33 6.91 11.53 5.48
N LYS A 34 6.46 11.54 6.73
CA LYS A 34 6.43 12.74 7.56
C LYS A 34 7.82 12.95 8.12
N THR A 35 8.45 14.04 7.72
CA THR A 35 9.78 14.40 8.21
C THR A 35 9.70 15.67 9.06
N HIS A 36 10.41 15.66 10.19
CA HIS A 36 10.64 16.87 10.99
C HIS A 36 11.75 17.70 10.34
N LEU A 37 11.45 18.95 9.97
CA LEU A 37 12.38 19.85 9.30
C LEU A 37 13.30 20.59 10.28
N SER A 38 12.92 20.70 11.56
CA SER A 38 13.75 21.31 12.61
C SER A 38 13.43 20.72 13.98
N GLN A 39 14.45 20.35 14.76
CA GLN A 39 14.28 19.89 16.15
C GLN A 39 14.34 21.01 17.20
N PHE A 40 14.87 22.20 16.85
CA PHE A 40 15.27 23.19 17.85
C PHE A 40 14.45 24.50 17.87
N CYS A 41 13.71 24.85 16.81
CA CYS A 41 12.80 26.01 16.84
C CYS A 41 11.63 25.86 15.85
N GLY A 42 10.43 25.63 16.39
CA GLY A 42 9.17 25.89 15.69
C GLY A 42 8.39 24.68 15.16
N ASP A 43 8.68 23.45 15.60
CA ASP A 43 7.93 22.21 15.28
C ASP A 43 7.48 22.11 13.82
N LYS A 44 8.36 22.51 12.90
CA LYS A 44 8.04 22.50 11.47
C LYS A 44 8.21 21.09 10.96
N SER A 45 7.11 20.45 10.62
CA SER A 45 7.09 19.19 9.88
C SER A 45 6.57 19.41 8.46
N ALA A 46 7.08 18.65 7.51
CA ALA A 46 6.51 18.54 6.17
C ALA A 46 6.42 17.07 5.79
N TRP A 47 5.48 16.75 4.89
CA TRP A 47 5.53 15.46 4.21
C TRP A 47 6.38 15.61 2.96
N LEU A 48 7.37 14.76 2.81
CA LEU A 48 8.23 14.72 1.64
C LEU A 48 7.59 13.83 0.58
N VAL A 49 7.52 14.28 -0.67
CA VAL A 49 7.02 13.48 -1.79
C VAL A 49 8.22 13.00 -2.59
N TYR A 50 8.46 11.69 -2.54
CA TYR A 50 9.53 11.04 -3.27
C TYR A 50 9.00 10.34 -4.51
N LEU A 51 9.86 10.25 -5.52
CA LEU A 51 9.60 9.62 -6.80
C LEU A 51 10.74 8.64 -7.12
N THR A 52 10.36 7.43 -7.53
CA THR A 52 11.25 6.46 -8.19
C THR A 52 10.50 5.83 -9.36
N ILE A 53 11.23 5.22 -10.30
CA ILE A 53 10.62 4.48 -11.41
C ILE A 53 10.71 2.97 -11.23
N GLY A 54 9.69 2.25 -11.72
CA GLY A 54 9.58 0.80 -11.69
C GLY A 54 10.62 0.07 -12.55
N ASN A 55 11.20 0.75 -13.56
CA ASN A 55 12.20 0.20 -14.48
C ASN A 55 13.56 -0.05 -13.82
N ILE A 56 13.86 0.65 -12.71
CA ILE A 56 15.09 0.41 -11.95
C ILE A 56 14.96 -0.92 -11.19
N VAL A 57 16.03 -1.71 -11.12
CA VAL A 57 16.00 -2.99 -10.40
C VAL A 57 15.73 -2.76 -8.91
N LYS A 58 14.95 -3.64 -8.27
CA LYS A 58 14.56 -3.49 -6.86
C LYS A 58 15.76 -3.32 -5.91
N ALA A 59 16.85 -4.05 -6.15
CA ALA A 59 18.06 -3.97 -5.34
C ALA A 59 18.66 -2.56 -5.41
N THR A 60 18.87 -2.05 -6.62
CA THR A 60 19.36 -0.69 -6.87
C THR A 60 18.45 0.36 -6.25
N ARG A 61 17.12 0.29 -6.42
CA ARG A 61 16.19 1.23 -5.77
C ARG A 61 16.32 1.31 -4.25
N ARG A 62 16.67 0.19 -3.60
CA ARG A 62 16.81 0.09 -2.14
C ARG A 62 18.18 0.54 -1.65
N GLU A 63 19.13 0.71 -2.56
CA GLU A 63 20.46 1.16 -2.24
C GLU A 63 20.48 2.68 -2.16
N VAL A 64 20.79 3.22 -0.97
CA VAL A 64 20.78 4.67 -0.72
C VAL A 64 21.82 5.40 -1.59
N SER A 65 22.99 4.79 -1.81
CA SER A 65 24.07 5.31 -2.66
C SER A 65 23.73 5.39 -4.14
N SER A 66 22.69 4.68 -4.61
CA SER A 66 22.33 4.67 -6.03
C SER A 66 21.62 5.95 -6.49
N HIS A 67 21.13 6.76 -5.54
CA HIS A 67 20.30 7.93 -5.82
C HIS A 67 19.10 7.64 -6.75
N ALA A 68 18.57 6.41 -6.73
CA ALA A 68 17.45 5.96 -7.57
C ALA A 68 16.08 6.59 -7.20
N THR A 69 16.04 7.35 -6.10
CA THR A 69 14.85 8.08 -5.62
C THR A 69 15.16 9.57 -5.61
N VAL A 70 14.22 10.38 -6.10
CA VAL A 70 14.30 11.84 -6.12
C VAL A 70 13.18 12.46 -5.30
N LEU A 71 13.48 13.53 -4.56
CA LEU A 71 12.50 14.34 -3.86
C LEU A 71 11.85 15.34 -4.85
N ILE A 72 10.54 15.28 -5.01
CA ILE A 72 9.80 16.09 -5.99
C ILE A 72 8.91 17.17 -5.35
N GLY A 73 8.72 17.14 -4.03
CA GLY A 73 7.92 18.17 -3.37
C GLY A 73 7.84 18.05 -1.86
N TYR A 74 7.38 19.14 -1.24
CA TYR A 74 7.07 19.23 0.18
C TYR A 74 5.58 19.55 0.33
N LEU A 75 4.86 18.70 1.04
CA LEU A 75 3.46 18.95 1.36
C LEU A 75 3.35 19.62 2.73
N PRO A 76 2.47 20.63 2.84
CA PRO A 76 2.37 21.42 4.05
C PRO A 76 1.64 20.65 5.16
N VAL A 77 2.24 20.60 6.37
CA VAL A 77 1.54 20.15 7.58
C VAL A 77 0.93 21.38 8.27
N ARG A 78 -0.32 21.69 7.93
CA ARG A 78 -1.05 22.82 8.53
C ARG A 78 -2.11 22.33 9.50
N LYS A 79 -2.21 23.02 10.65
CA LYS A 79 -3.24 22.74 11.65
C LYS A 79 -4.65 22.99 11.10
N LEU A 80 -4.79 24.00 10.23
CA LEU A 80 -6.07 24.41 9.61
C LEU A 80 -7.11 24.83 10.66
N ASP A 81 -6.69 25.62 11.64
CA ASP A 81 -7.53 26.10 12.76
C ASP A 81 -8.67 27.03 12.31
N CYS A 82 -8.58 27.56 11.08
CA CYS A 82 -9.66 28.31 10.43
C CYS A 82 -10.88 27.44 10.04
N PHE A 83 -10.77 26.11 10.10
CA PHE A 83 -11.87 25.19 9.88
C PHE A 83 -12.39 24.61 11.20
N SER A 84 -13.71 24.38 11.25
CA SER A 84 -14.34 23.62 12.34
C SER A 84 -13.77 22.21 12.43
N ASP A 85 -13.76 21.60 13.62
CA ASP A 85 -13.24 20.24 13.80
C ASP A 85 -13.92 19.22 12.86
N LYS A 86 -15.21 19.41 12.59
CA LYS A 86 -16.00 18.56 11.67
C LYS A 86 -15.57 18.65 10.21
N THR A 87 -14.98 19.77 9.78
CA THR A 87 -14.59 20.01 8.38
C THR A 87 -13.08 19.99 8.17
N ARG A 88 -12.30 20.10 9.25
CA ARG A 88 -10.85 20.18 9.22
C ARG A 88 -10.19 18.98 8.54
N SER A 89 -10.69 17.76 8.80
CA SER A 89 -10.17 16.55 8.16
C SER A 89 -10.36 16.59 6.63
N ALA A 90 -11.58 16.87 6.17
CA ALA A 90 -11.87 17.03 4.74
C ALA A 90 -11.03 18.15 4.09
N ALA A 91 -10.85 19.29 4.78
CA ALA A 91 -10.01 20.38 4.30
C ALA A 91 -8.53 19.97 4.14
N ARG A 92 -7.99 19.13 5.05
CA ARG A 92 -6.65 18.57 4.92
C ARG A 92 -6.53 17.68 3.69
N TYR A 93 -7.51 16.81 3.43
CA TYR A 93 -7.54 15.99 2.22
C TYR A 93 -7.62 16.84 0.95
N CYS A 94 -8.49 17.84 0.90
CA CYS A 94 -8.58 18.76 -0.24
C CYS A 94 -7.26 19.49 -0.51
N LEU A 95 -6.59 19.98 0.54
CA LEU A 95 -5.29 20.63 0.42
C LEU A 95 -4.23 19.67 -0.11
N LEU A 96 -4.19 18.44 0.42
CA LEU A 96 -3.28 17.39 -0.03
C LEU A 96 -3.47 17.09 -1.52
N HIS A 97 -4.70 16.82 -1.95
CA HIS A 97 -5.02 16.53 -3.35
C HIS A 97 -4.67 17.70 -4.27
N HIS A 98 -4.92 18.94 -3.84
CA HIS A 98 -4.55 20.13 -4.59
C HIS A 98 -3.03 20.25 -4.77
N CYS A 99 -2.25 20.04 -3.70
CA CYS A 99 -0.79 20.05 -3.78
C CYS A 99 -0.27 18.94 -4.69
N MET A 100 -0.81 17.72 -4.57
CA MET A 100 -0.41 16.59 -5.41
C MET A 100 -0.76 16.79 -6.88
N ARG A 101 -1.93 17.35 -7.20
CA ARG A 101 -2.28 17.73 -8.57
C ARG A 101 -1.28 18.76 -9.12
N THR A 102 -0.84 19.69 -8.30
CA THR A 102 0.15 20.70 -8.71
C THR A 102 1.50 20.04 -9.01
N ILE A 103 1.99 19.18 -8.10
CA ILE A 103 3.26 18.45 -8.25
C ILE A 103 3.24 17.53 -9.47
N LEU A 104 2.12 16.83 -9.71
CA LEU A 104 1.98 15.83 -10.78
C LEU A 104 1.40 16.39 -12.08
N SER A 105 1.21 17.71 -12.19
CA SER A 105 0.55 18.34 -13.35
C SER A 105 1.26 18.03 -14.67
N SER A 106 2.59 18.08 -14.70
CA SER A 106 3.41 17.73 -15.87
C SER A 106 3.31 16.25 -16.26
N MET A 107 3.07 15.37 -15.28
CA MET A 107 2.94 13.92 -15.53
C MET A 107 1.64 13.54 -16.22
N VAL A 108 0.57 14.33 -16.07
CA VAL A 108 -0.70 14.08 -16.77
C VAL A 108 -0.46 14.08 -18.28
N GLN A 109 0.26 15.07 -18.79
CA GLN A 109 0.64 15.13 -20.20
C GLN A 109 1.59 13.99 -20.58
N ALA A 110 2.60 13.73 -19.73
CA ALA A 110 3.58 12.67 -19.97
C ALA A 110 2.97 11.27 -20.07
N GLY A 111 1.93 10.99 -19.29
CA GLY A 111 1.22 9.71 -19.33
C GLY A 111 0.15 9.62 -20.41
N ALA A 112 -0.32 10.75 -20.94
CA ALA A 112 -1.38 10.81 -21.96
C ALA A 112 -0.85 10.85 -23.40
N GLN A 113 0.32 11.46 -23.60
CA GLN A 113 0.91 11.67 -24.93
C GLN A 113 2.29 11.01 -25.09
N GLY A 114 2.92 10.61 -23.99
CA GLY A 114 4.33 10.24 -23.98
C GLY A 114 5.25 11.47 -24.16
N ILE A 115 6.51 11.32 -23.76
CA ILE A 115 7.56 12.32 -23.94
C ILE A 115 8.74 11.64 -24.64
N LEU A 116 9.28 12.28 -25.68
CA LEU A 116 10.51 11.81 -26.31
C LEU A 116 11.70 12.09 -25.39
N MET A 117 12.42 11.05 -25.00
CA MET A 117 13.61 11.14 -24.16
C MET A 117 14.73 10.27 -24.72
N THR A 118 15.96 10.77 -24.61
CA THR A 118 17.17 9.98 -24.89
C THR A 118 17.36 8.97 -23.79
N CYS A 119 17.39 7.69 -24.14
CA CYS A 119 17.71 6.61 -23.20
C CYS A 119 19.24 6.40 -23.11
N PRO A 120 19.73 5.62 -22.13
CA PRO A 120 21.16 5.34 -21.98
C PRO A 120 21.81 4.61 -23.16
N ASP A 121 21.01 4.10 -24.09
CA ASP A 121 21.42 3.47 -25.34
C ASP A 121 21.59 4.48 -26.49
N ASP A 122 21.54 5.79 -26.21
CA ASP A 122 21.56 6.92 -27.15
C ASP A 122 20.38 7.00 -28.12
N PHE A 123 19.37 6.14 -27.96
CA PHE A 123 18.16 6.16 -28.78
C PHE A 123 17.07 7.05 -28.15
N MET A 124 16.29 7.68 -29.02
CA MET A 124 15.10 8.43 -28.60
C MET A 124 13.92 7.48 -28.48
N HIS A 125 13.39 7.35 -27.27
CA HIS A 125 12.19 6.56 -27.00
C HIS A 125 11.05 7.47 -26.57
N SER A 126 9.82 7.13 -26.99
CA SER A 126 8.61 7.77 -26.47
C SER A 126 8.29 7.16 -25.10
N ILE A 127 8.57 7.89 -24.03
CA ILE A 127 8.39 7.44 -22.65
C ILE A 127 7.02 7.87 -22.12
N TRP A 128 6.24 6.90 -21.67
CA TRP A 128 4.91 7.07 -21.12
C TRP A 128 4.96 6.91 -19.60
N SER A 129 4.87 8.03 -18.89
CA SER A 129 4.98 8.07 -17.43
C SER A 129 3.63 7.79 -16.79
N ILE A 130 3.52 6.69 -16.05
CA ILE A 130 2.24 6.22 -15.49
C ILE A 130 2.40 6.01 -14.02
N VAL A 131 1.55 6.64 -13.21
CA VAL A 131 1.59 6.43 -11.77
C VAL A 131 1.12 5.01 -11.46
N ALA A 132 2.08 4.16 -11.11
CA ALA A 132 1.86 2.76 -10.81
C ALA A 132 1.35 2.59 -9.39
N THR A 133 1.91 3.36 -8.45
CA THR A 133 1.53 3.32 -7.04
C THR A 133 1.77 4.67 -6.39
N TYR A 134 0.93 4.99 -5.41
CA TYR A 134 1.02 6.21 -4.63
C TYR A 134 0.73 5.88 -3.17
N CYS A 135 1.79 5.79 -2.38
CA CYS A 135 1.74 5.46 -0.95
C CYS A 135 1.79 6.74 -0.12
N LEU A 136 0.81 7.63 -0.31
CA LEU A 136 0.53 8.66 0.69
C LEU A 136 -0.72 8.17 1.39
N ILE A 137 -0.62 8.02 2.72
CA ILE A 137 -1.67 7.61 3.66
C ILE A 137 -3.01 7.76 2.97
N ALA A 138 -3.50 6.61 2.53
CA ALA A 138 -4.65 6.47 1.66
C ALA A 138 -5.61 7.60 1.94
N CYS A 139 -5.97 8.41 0.95
CA CYS A 139 -7.10 9.32 1.11
C CYS A 139 -8.44 8.57 1.33
N CYS A 140 -8.39 7.33 1.80
CA CYS A 140 -9.42 6.56 2.42
C CYS A 140 -9.57 7.03 3.86
N MET A 141 -10.80 7.25 4.28
CA MET A 141 -11.09 7.49 5.69
C MET A 141 -10.47 6.36 6.54
N GLU A 142 -9.88 6.75 7.67
CA GLU A 142 -9.28 5.82 8.63
C GLU A 142 -10.23 4.62 8.86
N ASN A 143 -9.67 3.41 8.78
CA ASN A 143 -10.36 2.12 8.94
C ASN A 143 -11.21 1.60 7.76
N TRP A 144 -11.09 2.15 6.54
CA TRP A 144 -11.72 1.55 5.35
C TRP A 144 -10.71 0.82 4.45
N CYS A 145 -11.13 -0.29 3.87
CA CYS A 145 -10.30 -0.98 2.90
C CYS A 145 -10.25 -0.19 1.58
N PRO A 146 -9.05 0.16 1.11
CA PRO A 146 -8.90 0.86 -0.16
C PRO A 146 -9.15 -0.02 -1.38
N MET A 147 -9.07 -1.35 -1.25
CA MET A 147 -9.17 -2.27 -2.39
C MET A 147 -10.57 -2.86 -2.57
N CYS A 148 -11.33 -3.04 -1.49
CA CYS A 148 -12.63 -3.71 -1.52
C CYS A 148 -13.67 -3.04 -0.62
N LYS A 149 -14.93 -3.41 -0.83
CA LYS A 149 -16.09 -2.82 -0.15
C LYS A 149 -16.37 -3.43 1.23
N VAL A 150 -15.35 -3.94 1.90
CA VAL A 150 -15.50 -4.49 3.25
C VAL A 150 -15.78 -3.34 4.23
N SER A 151 -16.71 -3.56 5.16
CA SER A 151 -16.95 -2.61 6.23
C SER A 151 -15.81 -2.63 7.25
N PRO A 152 -15.55 -1.53 7.98
CA PRO A 152 -14.51 -1.48 9.02
C PRO A 152 -14.64 -2.60 10.07
N THR A 153 -15.86 -3.00 10.40
CA THR A 153 -16.15 -4.01 11.42
C THR A 153 -15.96 -5.45 10.94
N CYS A 154 -15.85 -5.67 9.64
CA CYS A 154 -15.72 -7.01 9.04
C CYS A 154 -14.31 -7.27 8.48
N GLN A 155 -13.35 -6.37 8.72
CA GLN A 155 -11.96 -6.59 8.35
C GLN A 155 -11.38 -7.75 9.18
N GLY A 156 -10.65 -8.65 8.53
CA GLY A 156 -10.15 -9.87 9.17
C GLY A 156 -11.12 -11.05 9.20
N ASN A 157 -12.25 -10.96 8.49
CA ASN A 157 -13.06 -12.12 8.18
C ASN A 157 -12.46 -12.89 6.98
N HIS A 158 -12.71 -14.20 6.92
CA HIS A 158 -12.28 -15.06 5.82
C HIS A 158 -13.14 -14.91 4.54
N GLU A 159 -14.13 -14.02 4.56
CA GLU A 159 -15.04 -13.78 3.44
C GLU A 159 -14.40 -12.90 2.36
N ALA A 160 -14.67 -13.24 1.10
CA ALA A 160 -14.26 -12.42 -0.03
C ALA A 160 -15.24 -11.26 -0.24
N TYR A 161 -14.72 -10.03 -0.24
CA TYR A 161 -15.49 -8.84 -0.54
C TYR A 161 -15.24 -8.34 -1.97
N PRO A 162 -16.27 -7.81 -2.66
CA PRO A 162 -16.10 -7.29 -4.00
C PRO A 162 -15.13 -6.09 -4.00
N LYS A 163 -14.25 -6.05 -4.99
CA LYS A 163 -13.32 -4.93 -5.21
C LYS A 163 -14.07 -3.63 -5.50
N HIS A 164 -13.43 -2.50 -5.21
CA HIS A 164 -13.92 -1.21 -5.68
C HIS A 164 -13.86 -1.17 -7.22
N ASP A 165 -14.81 -0.45 -7.79
CA ASP A 165 -14.93 -0.27 -9.24
C ASP A 165 -14.77 1.23 -9.52
N ILE A 166 -13.71 1.58 -10.25
CA ILE A 166 -13.38 2.96 -10.54
C ILE A 166 -14.48 3.67 -11.32
N ASN A 167 -15.10 3.01 -12.30
CA ASN A 167 -16.14 3.62 -13.11
C ASN A 167 -17.40 3.87 -12.29
N LYS A 168 -17.79 2.93 -11.43
CA LYS A 168 -18.91 3.13 -10.50
C LYS A 168 -18.62 4.26 -9.51
N THR A 169 -17.41 4.31 -8.98
CA THR A 169 -17.00 5.37 -8.03
C THR A 169 -17.03 6.74 -8.70
N MET A 170 -16.42 6.86 -9.89
CA MET A 170 -16.42 8.11 -10.66
C MET A 170 -17.84 8.55 -11.02
N ASN A 171 -18.72 7.62 -11.43
CA ASN A 171 -20.11 7.93 -11.71
C ASN A 171 -20.88 8.41 -10.47
N LEU A 172 -20.60 7.86 -9.29
CA LEU A 172 -21.19 8.32 -8.03
C LEU A 172 -20.69 9.73 -7.66
N LEU A 173 -19.39 9.99 -7.82
CA LEU A 173 -18.79 11.31 -7.59
C LEU A 173 -19.39 12.36 -8.52
N ILE A 174 -19.50 12.07 -9.82
CA ILE A 174 -20.13 12.97 -10.80
C ILE A 174 -21.59 13.25 -10.42
N LYS A 175 -22.36 12.22 -10.05
CA LYS A 175 -23.76 12.39 -9.60
C LYS A 175 -23.85 13.23 -8.33
N GLN A 176 -22.86 13.15 -7.43
CA GLN A 176 -22.81 13.94 -6.21
C GLN A 176 -22.45 15.41 -6.49
N GLU A 177 -21.50 15.66 -7.40
CA GLU A 177 -21.18 17.01 -7.89
C GLU A 177 -22.39 17.69 -8.53
N LEU A 178 -23.13 16.97 -9.39
CA LEU A 178 -24.34 17.49 -10.05
C LEU A 178 -25.49 17.78 -9.07
N LYS A 179 -25.57 17.06 -7.95
CA LYS A 179 -26.59 17.28 -6.90
C LYS A 179 -26.22 18.39 -5.92
N THR A 180 -24.94 18.72 -5.80
CA THR A 180 -24.45 19.72 -4.84
C THR A 180 -23.87 20.93 -5.57
N HIS A 181 -24.73 21.85 -5.99
CA HIS A 181 -24.33 23.22 -6.37
C HIS A 181 -23.91 24.08 -5.14
N ASP A 182 -23.53 23.43 -4.02
CA ASP A 182 -23.05 24.08 -2.82
C ASP A 182 -21.51 24.19 -2.87
N PRO A 183 -20.92 25.40 -2.91
CA PRO A 183 -19.48 25.62 -2.86
C PRO A 183 -18.80 24.92 -1.67
N ASN A 184 -19.54 24.71 -0.57
CA ASN A 184 -19.09 24.14 0.71
C ASN A 184 -19.36 22.63 0.88
N SER A 185 -19.79 21.90 -0.15
CA SER A 185 -20.03 20.46 -0.03
C SER A 185 -18.74 19.69 0.32
N LYS A 186 -18.84 18.84 1.35
CA LYS A 186 -17.74 18.25 2.13
C LYS A 186 -16.93 17.16 1.41
N ASP A 187 -17.35 16.74 0.22
CA ASP A 187 -16.81 15.56 -0.48
C ASP A 187 -16.35 15.90 -1.91
N LYS A 188 -15.45 16.87 -2.06
CA LYS A 188 -14.73 17.05 -3.32
C LYS A 188 -13.52 16.13 -3.34
N PHE A 189 -13.75 14.82 -3.31
CA PHE A 189 -12.72 13.85 -3.70
C PHE A 189 -12.50 14.00 -5.21
N LYS A 190 -11.64 14.94 -5.59
CA LYS A 190 -11.21 15.08 -6.97
C LYS A 190 -10.01 14.16 -7.16
N SER A 191 -10.22 13.09 -7.94
CA SER A 191 -9.16 12.24 -8.44
C SER A 191 -8.03 13.09 -9.06
N LEU A 192 -6.79 12.58 -9.05
CA LEU A 192 -5.62 13.29 -9.59
C LEU A 192 -5.61 13.39 -11.13
N ASP A 193 -6.67 12.91 -11.80
CA ASP A 193 -6.85 12.93 -13.26
C ASP A 193 -5.64 12.36 -14.02
N LEU A 194 -5.02 11.32 -13.45
CA LEU A 194 -3.85 10.67 -14.02
C LEU A 194 -4.29 9.61 -15.05
N PRO A 195 -3.66 9.59 -16.24
CA PRO A 195 -4.01 8.65 -17.29
C PRO A 195 -3.61 7.22 -16.90
N PHE A 196 -4.37 6.23 -17.39
CA PHE A 196 -4.12 4.79 -17.19
C PHE A 196 -3.99 4.36 -15.72
N SER A 197 -4.58 5.14 -14.83
CA SER A 197 -4.39 4.99 -13.39
C SER A 197 -5.67 4.53 -12.70
N ASP A 198 -5.53 3.52 -11.84
CA ASP A 198 -6.60 3.06 -10.95
C ASP A 198 -6.15 3.27 -9.50
N ILE A 199 -6.80 4.24 -8.83
CA ILE A 199 -6.49 4.60 -7.45
C ILE A 199 -6.58 3.40 -6.51
N PHE A 200 -7.48 2.45 -6.77
CA PHE A 200 -7.69 1.28 -5.92
C PHE A 200 -6.59 0.21 -6.09
N GLN A 201 -5.73 0.37 -7.11
CA GLN A 201 -4.59 -0.52 -7.36
C GLN A 201 -3.26 0.08 -6.89
N TRP A 202 -3.26 1.33 -6.44
CA TRP A 202 -2.06 2.04 -6.01
C TRP A 202 -1.53 1.64 -4.63
N PHE A 203 -2.30 0.83 -3.89
CA PHE A 203 -2.00 0.44 -2.54
C PHE A 203 -0.93 -0.65 -2.50
N ILE A 204 0.24 -0.27 -2.00
CA ILE A 204 1.26 -1.22 -1.56
C ILE A 204 1.11 -1.32 -0.05
N PRO A 205 0.89 -2.53 0.50
CA PRO A 205 0.77 -2.68 1.94
C PRO A 205 2.09 -2.31 2.61
N ASP A 206 2.03 -1.54 3.69
CA ASP A 206 3.20 -1.33 4.55
C ASP A 206 3.65 -2.67 5.12
N LEU A 207 4.93 -3.00 4.95
CA LEU A 207 5.44 -4.31 5.35
C LEU A 207 5.30 -4.51 6.86
N LEU A 208 5.59 -3.48 7.65
CA LEU A 208 5.60 -3.65 9.10
C LEU A 208 4.19 -3.61 9.70
N HIS A 209 3.45 -2.54 9.45
CA HIS A 209 2.16 -2.31 10.08
C HIS A 209 1.06 -3.17 9.44
N GLN A 210 1.04 -3.29 8.12
CA GLN A 210 -0.05 -4.00 7.45
C GLN A 210 0.26 -5.47 7.23
N LEU A 211 1.46 -5.83 6.77
CA LEU A 211 1.77 -7.25 6.51
C LEU A 211 2.15 -7.99 7.80
N HIS A 212 3.21 -7.57 8.49
CA HIS A 212 3.77 -8.29 9.62
C HIS A 212 2.88 -8.22 10.88
N LYS A 213 2.34 -7.03 11.18
CA LYS A 213 1.47 -6.79 12.33
C LYS A 213 0.03 -7.22 12.05
N GLU A 214 -0.66 -6.54 11.13
CA GLU A 214 -2.09 -6.80 10.92
C GLU A 214 -2.36 -8.16 10.26
N VAL A 215 -1.95 -8.35 8.99
CA VAL A 215 -2.33 -9.53 8.21
C VAL A 215 -1.77 -10.83 8.81
N PHE A 216 -0.49 -10.85 9.14
CA PHE A 216 0.14 -12.06 9.65
C PHE A 216 -0.25 -12.33 11.11
N LYS A 217 0.07 -11.42 12.02
CA LYS A 217 -0.17 -11.68 13.45
C LYS A 217 -1.64 -11.52 13.84
N ASP A 218 -2.29 -10.41 13.51
CA ASP A 218 -3.63 -10.12 14.04
C ASP A 218 -4.75 -10.86 13.31
N HIS A 219 -4.49 -11.38 12.10
CA HIS A 219 -5.43 -12.21 11.35
C HIS A 219 -4.97 -13.66 11.24
N LEU A 220 -3.89 -13.96 10.53
CA LEU A 220 -3.51 -15.34 10.22
C LEU A 220 -3.20 -16.16 11.49
N VAL A 221 -2.33 -15.66 12.36
CA VAL A 221 -2.00 -16.35 13.63
C VAL A 221 -3.26 -16.53 14.48
N LYS A 222 -4.10 -15.50 14.57
CA LYS A 222 -5.37 -15.56 15.32
C LYS A 222 -6.35 -16.60 14.76
N TRP A 223 -6.47 -16.71 13.43
CA TRP A 223 -7.29 -17.75 12.81
C TRP A 223 -6.75 -19.14 13.08
N CYS A 224 -5.44 -19.33 13.00
CA CYS A 224 -4.79 -20.60 13.36
C CYS A 224 -5.01 -20.94 14.83
N ALA A 225 -4.97 -19.95 15.71
CA ALA A 225 -5.22 -20.12 17.14
C ALA A 225 -6.67 -20.56 17.43
N VAL A 226 -7.64 -20.06 16.67
CA VAL A 226 -9.05 -20.54 16.75
C VAL A 226 -9.17 -22.02 16.35
N ILE A 227 -8.36 -22.49 15.39
CA ILE A 227 -8.41 -23.86 14.89
C ILE A 227 -7.65 -24.83 15.80
N ILE A 228 -6.46 -24.43 16.27
CA ILE A 228 -5.50 -25.30 16.96
C ILE A 228 -5.57 -25.15 18.49
N SER A 229 -6.09 -24.02 19.00
CA SER A 229 -5.94 -23.48 20.36
C SER A 229 -4.64 -22.70 20.60
N ASP A 230 -4.72 -21.71 21.48
CA ASP A 230 -3.59 -20.89 21.93
C ASP A 230 -2.54 -21.77 22.63
N GLU A 231 -3.00 -22.72 23.46
CA GLU A 231 -2.15 -23.60 24.26
C GLU A 231 -1.28 -24.53 23.40
N GLU A 232 -1.88 -25.15 22.39
CA GLU A 232 -1.19 -26.05 21.47
C GLU A 232 -0.24 -25.28 20.56
N LEU A 233 -0.64 -24.10 20.06
CA LEU A 233 0.24 -23.28 19.24
C LEU A 233 1.48 -22.84 20.03
N ASP A 234 1.31 -22.38 21.27
CA ASP A 234 2.41 -22.08 22.18
C ASP A 234 3.28 -23.31 22.47
N ALA A 235 2.68 -24.50 22.67
CA ALA A 235 3.42 -25.73 22.88
C ALA A 235 4.35 -26.04 21.69
N ARG A 236 3.87 -25.87 20.46
CA ARG A 236 4.68 -26.06 19.25
C ARG A 236 5.82 -25.06 19.15
N PHE A 237 5.57 -23.79 19.44
CA PHE A 237 6.62 -22.77 19.49
C PHE A 237 7.70 -23.10 20.52
N ARG A 238 7.34 -23.68 21.68
CA ARG A 238 8.29 -24.11 22.72
C ARG A 238 9.17 -25.29 22.29
N VAL A 239 8.61 -26.27 21.57
CA VAL A 239 9.29 -27.52 21.20
C VAL A 239 10.10 -27.40 19.90
N MET A 240 9.93 -26.31 19.15
CA MET A 240 10.70 -26.04 17.94
C MET A 240 12.21 -26.20 18.15
N SER A 241 12.87 -26.85 17.18
CA SER A 241 14.32 -27.04 17.19
C SER A 241 15.06 -25.71 17.26
N GLN A 242 16.00 -25.61 18.17
CA GLN A 242 16.88 -24.45 18.26
C GLN A 242 17.91 -24.51 17.14
N THR A 243 17.93 -23.48 16.30
CA THR A 243 19.01 -23.26 15.33
C THR A 243 19.61 -21.89 15.58
N THR A 244 20.87 -21.70 15.21
CA THR A 244 21.58 -20.42 15.41
C THR A 244 21.02 -19.28 14.56
N GLU A 245 20.20 -19.59 13.55
CA GLU A 245 19.68 -18.63 12.57
C GLU A 245 18.21 -18.23 12.79
N LEU A 246 17.50 -18.90 13.71
CA LEU A 246 16.08 -18.68 13.97
C LEU A 246 15.84 -18.38 15.45
N CYS A 247 14.95 -17.44 15.74
CA CYS A 247 14.56 -17.16 17.12
C CYS A 247 13.76 -18.32 17.73
N HIS A 248 14.13 -18.73 18.94
CA HIS A 248 13.38 -19.71 19.72
C HIS A 248 12.42 -19.02 20.70
N PHE A 249 11.12 -19.29 20.55
CA PHE A 249 10.07 -18.75 21.41
C PHE A 249 9.87 -19.63 22.65
N LYS A 250 10.83 -19.58 23.58
CA LYS A 250 10.91 -20.48 24.75
C LYS A 250 9.66 -20.49 25.65
N HIS A 251 8.90 -19.41 25.67
CA HIS A 251 7.67 -19.27 26.46
C HIS A 251 6.41 -19.21 25.58
N GLY A 252 6.50 -19.61 24.32
CA GLY A 252 5.42 -19.41 23.34
C GLY A 252 5.38 -17.97 22.82
N ILE A 253 4.39 -17.70 21.96
CA ILE A 253 4.16 -16.39 21.34
C ILE A 253 3.07 -15.59 22.07
N PHE A 254 2.12 -16.24 22.74
CA PHE A 254 1.01 -15.55 23.42
C PHE A 254 1.43 -14.87 24.72
N THR A 255 2.60 -15.21 25.26
CA THR A 255 3.20 -14.52 26.42
C THR A 255 3.80 -13.16 26.07
N ILE A 256 4.02 -12.87 24.78
CA ILE A 256 4.63 -11.61 24.32
C ILE A 256 3.57 -10.50 24.28
N SER A 257 3.65 -9.59 25.25
CA SER A 257 2.74 -8.44 25.37
C SER A 257 3.12 -7.28 24.44
N GLN A 258 4.41 -7.10 24.15
CA GLN A 258 4.91 -6.05 23.26
C GLN A 258 5.77 -6.67 22.17
N TRP A 259 5.38 -6.44 20.92
CA TRP A 259 6.05 -7.00 19.75
C TRP A 259 6.91 -5.97 19.04
N THR A 260 8.16 -6.34 18.77
CA THR A 260 9.09 -5.62 17.91
C THR A 260 8.99 -6.12 16.47
N GLY A 261 9.38 -5.26 15.51
CA GLY A 261 9.39 -5.67 14.10
C GLY A 261 10.37 -6.81 13.79
N HIS A 262 11.38 -7.03 14.64
CA HIS A 262 12.25 -8.19 14.53
C HIS A 262 11.54 -9.48 14.95
N GLU A 263 10.87 -9.48 16.12
CA GLU A 263 10.12 -10.63 16.61
C GLU A 263 9.01 -11.08 15.66
N HIS A 264 8.29 -10.13 15.03
CA HIS A 264 7.32 -10.47 13.99
C HIS A 264 7.95 -11.27 12.84
N LYS A 265 9.10 -10.83 12.33
CA LYS A 265 9.80 -11.51 11.24
C LYS A 265 10.31 -12.87 11.66
N GLU A 266 10.83 -12.99 12.88
CA GLU A 266 11.32 -14.27 13.38
C GLU A 266 10.17 -15.28 13.59
N MET A 267 9.03 -14.83 14.10
CA MET A 267 7.81 -15.63 14.18
C MET A 267 7.37 -16.11 12.79
N GLU A 268 7.36 -15.23 11.79
CA GLU A 268 6.98 -15.56 10.42
C GLU A 268 7.84 -16.65 9.79
N LYS A 269 9.16 -16.60 10.00
CA LYS A 269 10.11 -17.59 9.44
C LYS A 269 9.79 -19.02 9.88
N VAL A 270 9.29 -19.18 11.09
CA VAL A 270 9.13 -20.48 11.73
C VAL A 270 7.68 -20.97 11.73
N PHE A 271 6.72 -20.06 11.58
CA PHE A 271 5.29 -20.34 11.73
C PHE A 271 4.78 -21.46 10.81
N LEU A 272 5.16 -21.47 9.53
CA LEU A 272 4.71 -22.50 8.59
C LEU A 272 5.14 -23.91 9.01
N GLY A 273 6.33 -24.06 9.62
CA GLY A 273 6.82 -25.35 10.11
C GLY A 273 6.06 -25.86 11.35
N LEU A 274 5.30 -25.00 12.02
CA LEU A 274 4.49 -25.35 13.19
C LEU A 274 3.04 -25.69 12.83
N MET A 275 2.62 -25.38 11.60
CA MET A 275 1.27 -25.69 11.16
C MET A 275 1.11 -27.19 10.93
N PRO A 276 -0.05 -27.78 11.25
CA PRO A 276 -0.26 -29.21 11.06
C PRO A 276 -0.13 -29.58 9.58
N SER A 277 0.72 -30.56 9.28
CA SER A 277 0.65 -31.29 8.01
C SER A 277 -0.47 -32.33 8.09
N GLU A 278 -1.15 -32.60 6.98
CA GLU A 278 -2.28 -33.56 6.82
C GLU A 278 -2.07 -34.95 7.46
N ASN A 279 -0.83 -35.32 7.82
CA ASN A 279 -0.50 -36.62 8.39
C ASN A 279 -0.76 -36.77 9.89
N SER A 280 -1.09 -35.70 10.64
CA SER A 280 -1.29 -35.80 12.10
C SER A 280 -2.73 -35.96 12.57
N ILE A 281 -3.72 -36.04 11.66
CA ILE A 281 -5.14 -36.21 12.01
C ILE A 281 -5.54 -37.69 12.15
N TRP A 282 -4.71 -38.63 11.68
CA TRP A 282 -5.05 -40.06 11.66
C TRP A 282 -4.82 -40.81 12.98
N TRP A 283 -4.05 -40.29 13.93
CA TRP A 283 -3.80 -41.02 15.18
C TRP A 283 -4.97 -40.94 16.17
N GLU A 284 -5.81 -39.90 16.10
CA GLU A 284 -7.01 -39.78 16.96
C GLU A 284 -8.19 -40.63 16.47
N LEU A 285 -8.32 -40.85 15.16
CA LEU A 285 -9.41 -41.65 14.60
C LEU A 285 -9.12 -43.16 14.56
N GLY A 286 -7.85 -43.57 14.71
CA GLY A 286 -7.44 -44.98 14.71
C GLY A 286 -7.50 -45.70 16.07
N SER A 287 -7.81 -44.98 17.16
CA SER A 287 -7.93 -45.56 18.51
C SER A 287 -9.37 -45.79 18.96
N ALA A 288 -10.33 -45.59 18.06
CA ALA A 288 -11.77 -45.82 18.28
C ALA A 288 -12.35 -46.86 17.31
N MET A 289 -11.54 -47.87 16.95
CA MET A 289 -12.00 -49.11 16.28
C MET A 289 -11.38 -50.34 16.94
#